data_AF-A0A7Z8JWT8-F1
#
_entry.id   AF-A0A7Z8JWT8-F1
#
_cell.length_a   1.000
_cell.length_b   1.000
_cell.length_c   1.000
_cell.angle_alpha   90.00
_cell.angle_beta   90.00
_cell.angle_gamma   90.00
#
_symmetry.space_group_name_H-M   'P 1'
#
loop_
_entity.id
_entity.type
_entity.pdbx_description
1 polymer ?
#
loop_
_entity_poly.entity_id
_entity_poly.type
_entity_poly.pdbx_seq_one_letter_code
_entity_poly.pdbx_strand_id
1 'polypeptide(L)'
;MPDARAVSARVRAALDLLVDPLRGREPRADVADAGRAALEGVVAHGRRDRQAPALTLLALLAWWDGDAVRASVLVERALDQDPGHRLAELLDRALGAGLPPGWVRRRC
;
A
#
# COMPACT_ATOMS: atom_id res chain seq x y z
N MET A 1 -0.10 25.98 -2.42
CA MET A 1 0.62 24.72 -2.12
C MET A 1 0.19 24.26 -0.74
N PRO A 2 -0.26 23.00 -0.54
CA PRO A 2 -0.64 22.52 0.78
C PRO A 2 0.57 22.52 1.74
N ASP A 3 0.34 22.86 3.01
CA ASP A 3 1.34 22.83 4.07
C ASP A 3 1.84 21.38 4.28
N ALA A 4 3.15 21.16 4.25
CA ALA A 4 3.79 19.85 4.43
C ALA A 4 3.39 19.17 5.75
N ARG A 5 3.11 19.94 6.81
CA ARG A 5 2.61 19.40 8.08
C ARG A 5 1.19 18.85 7.93
N ALA A 6 0.33 19.58 7.23
CA ALA A 6 -1.03 19.15 6.95
C ALA A 6 -1.08 17.89 6.07
N VAL A 7 -0.18 17.77 5.09
CA VAL A 7 -0.02 16.56 4.28
C VAL A 7 0.43 15.38 5.15
N SER A 8 1.46 15.57 5.97
CA SER A 8 1.98 14.53 6.86
C SER A 8 0.92 14.04 7.86
N ALA A 9 0.11 14.95 8.40
CA ALA A 9 -0.99 14.62 9.29
C ALA A 9 -2.09 13.79 8.59
N ARG A 10 -2.44 14.14 7.34
CA ARG A 10 -3.38 13.35 6.53
C ARG A 10 -2.86 11.96 6.19
N VAL A 11 -1.59 11.85 5.81
CA VAL A 11 -0.94 10.55 5.55
C VAL A 11 -0.95 9.70 6.82
N ARG A 12 -0.57 10.27 7.98
CA ARG A 12 -0.66 9.56 9.27
C ARG A 12 -2.07 9.08 9.56
N ALA A 13 -3.07 9.95 9.43
CA ALA A 13 -4.47 9.60 9.67
C ALA A 13 -4.95 8.47 8.73
N ALA A 14 -4.49 8.46 7.48
CA ALA A 14 -4.77 7.37 6.55
C ALA A 14 -4.07 6.06 6.96
N LEU A 15 -2.79 6.13 7.33
CA LEU A 15 -2.04 4.95 7.80
C LEU A 15 -2.65 4.35 9.07
N ASP A 16 -3.13 5.17 10.01
CA ASP A 16 -3.83 4.69 11.22
C ASP A 16 -5.05 3.81 10.85
N LEU A 17 -5.76 4.12 9.76
CA LEU A 17 -6.89 3.29 9.30
C LEU A 17 -6.45 1.93 8.71
N LEU A 18 -5.16 1.77 8.40
CA LEU A 18 -4.58 0.57 7.81
C LEU A 18 -3.93 -0.33 8.86
N VAL A 19 -3.08 0.25 9.73
CA VAL A 19 -2.17 -0.53 10.61
C VAL A 19 -2.64 -0.60 12.06
N ASP A 20 -3.43 0.35 12.54
CA ASP A 20 -3.85 0.41 13.94
C ASP A 20 -4.87 -0.71 14.23
N PRO A 21 -4.66 -1.55 15.26
CA PRO A 21 -5.59 -2.63 15.58
C PRO A 21 -6.95 -2.12 16.10
N LEU A 22 -7.03 -0.94 16.71
CA LEU A 22 -8.28 -0.37 17.22
C LEU A 22 -9.04 0.40 16.13
N ARG A 23 -8.34 0.98 15.17
CA ARG A 23 -8.93 1.83 14.11
C ARG A 23 -8.95 1.19 12.73
N GLY A 24 -8.27 0.07 12.56
CA GLY A 24 -8.14 -0.65 11.31
C GLY A 24 -9.49 -0.95 10.68
N ARG A 25 -9.65 -0.60 9.41
CA ARG A 25 -10.88 -0.86 8.66
C ARG A 25 -10.62 -1.92 7.60
N GLU A 26 -11.56 -2.83 7.46
CA GLU A 26 -11.59 -3.75 6.33
C GLU A 26 -11.83 -2.94 5.04
N PRO A 27 -11.11 -3.25 3.95
CA PRO A 27 -11.31 -2.56 2.69
C PRO A 27 -12.74 -2.80 2.19
N ARG A 28 -13.38 -1.74 1.67
CA ARG A 28 -14.64 -1.91 0.95
C ARG A 28 -14.32 -2.50 -0.42
N ALA A 29 -14.85 -3.68 -0.70
CA ALA A 29 -14.51 -4.46 -1.90
C ALA A 29 -14.71 -3.65 -3.19
N ASP A 30 -15.84 -2.96 -3.35
CA ASP A 30 -16.17 -2.13 -4.51
C ASP A 30 -15.12 -1.03 -4.78
N VAL A 31 -14.70 -0.32 -3.73
CA VAL A 31 -13.70 0.76 -3.84
C VAL A 31 -12.30 0.19 -4.05
N ALA A 32 -11.95 -0.89 -3.37
CA ALA A 32 -10.64 -1.55 -3.49
C ALA A 32 -10.44 -2.13 -4.89
N ASP A 33 -11.48 -2.75 -5.46
CA ASP A 33 -11.44 -3.32 -6.81
C ASP A 33 -11.35 -2.23 -7.88
N ALA A 34 -12.13 -1.15 -7.75
CA ALA A 34 -12.03 0.00 -8.65
C ALA A 34 -10.63 0.64 -8.60
N GLY A 35 -10.06 0.80 -7.40
CA GLY A 35 -8.71 1.31 -7.21
C GLY A 35 -7.64 0.39 -7.81
N ARG A 36 -7.79 -0.93 -7.62
CA ARG A 36 -6.90 -1.94 -8.20
C ARG A 36 -6.93 -1.90 -9.73
N ALA A 37 -8.12 -1.90 -10.33
CA ALA A 37 -8.28 -1.85 -11.78
C ALA A 37 -7.68 -0.55 -12.37
N ALA A 38 -7.89 0.59 -11.72
CA ALA A 38 -7.32 1.85 -12.16
C ALA A 38 -5.78 1.83 -12.13
N LEU A 39 -5.19 1.33 -11.04
CA LEU A 39 -3.73 1.25 -10.90
C LEU A 39 -3.12 0.19 -11.84
N GLU A 40 -3.80 -0.94 -12.07
CA GLU A 40 -3.38 -1.93 -13.08
C GLU A 40 -3.38 -1.30 -14.48
N GLY A 41 -4.38 -0.46 -14.78
CA GLY A 41 -4.40 0.35 -16.00
C GLY A 41 -3.21 1.30 -16.10
N VAL A 42 -2.83 1.97 -15.01
CA VAL A 42 -1.64 2.85 -14.97
C VAL A 42 -0.37 2.05 -15.22
N VAL A 43 -0.18 0.91 -14.54
CA VAL A 43 1.00 0.05 -14.72
C VAL A 43 1.06 -0.53 -16.14
N ALA A 44 -0.07 -0.90 -16.72
CA ALA A 44 -0.14 -1.49 -18.06
C ALA A 44 0.27 -0.50 -19.17
N HIS A 45 0.03 0.80 -18.97
CA HIS A 45 0.26 1.84 -19.99
C HIS A 45 1.41 2.79 -19.64
N GLY A 46 1.97 2.68 -18.44
CA GLY A 46 3.01 3.56 -17.95
C GLY A 46 4.42 3.17 -18.43
N ARG A 47 5.38 4.10 -18.27
CA ARG A 47 6.80 3.85 -18.58
C ARG A 47 7.39 2.88 -17.57
N ARG A 48 8.07 1.82 -18.03
CA ARG A 48 8.54 0.69 -17.21
C ARG A 48 9.47 1.09 -16.05
N ASP A 49 10.14 2.23 -16.12
CA ASP A 49 11.10 2.75 -15.13
C ASP A 49 10.49 3.73 -14.11
N ARG A 50 9.17 4.00 -14.20
CA ARG A 50 8.50 5.01 -13.35
C ARG A 50 7.20 4.50 -12.75
N GLN A 51 7.11 3.19 -12.52
CA GLN A 51 5.91 2.55 -11.96
C GLN A 51 5.98 2.33 -10.45
N ALA A 52 7.13 2.60 -9.80
CA ALA A 52 7.29 2.38 -8.35
C ALA A 52 6.12 2.92 -7.50
N PRO A 53 5.58 4.15 -7.70
CA PRO A 53 4.42 4.61 -6.94
C PRO A 53 3.15 3.79 -7.19
N ALA A 54 2.84 3.45 -8.44
CA ALA A 54 1.63 2.68 -8.80
C ALA A 54 1.72 1.23 -8.31
N LEU A 55 2.89 0.60 -8.48
CA LEU A 55 3.19 -0.73 -7.95
C LEU A 55 3.09 -0.77 -6.43
N THR A 56 3.60 0.25 -5.74
CA THR A 56 3.53 0.35 -4.27
C THR A 56 2.08 0.46 -3.78
N LEU A 57 1.24 1.24 -4.46
CA LEU A 57 -0.19 1.34 -4.11
C LEU A 57 -0.95 0.04 -4.40
N LEU A 58 -0.65 -0.66 -5.50
CA LEU A 58 -1.20 -2.00 -5.75
C LEU A 58 -0.76 -3.01 -4.69
N ALA A 59 0.49 -2.95 -4.26
CA ALA A 59 1.01 -3.79 -3.19
C ALA A 59 0.30 -3.50 -1.87
N LEU A 60 0.09 -2.22 -1.54
CA LEU A 60 -0.63 -1.81 -0.34
C LEU A 60 -2.06 -2.34 -0.33
N LEU A 61 -2.77 -2.27 -1.46
CA LEU A 61 -4.12 -2.84 -1.60
C LEU A 61 -4.12 -4.36 -1.48
N ALA A 62 -3.15 -5.06 -2.07
CA ALA A 62 -3.01 -6.51 -1.91
C ALA A 62 -2.76 -6.90 -0.44
N TRP A 63 -1.84 -6.22 0.24
CA TRP A 63 -1.57 -6.44 1.67
C TRP A 63 -2.81 -6.13 2.52
N TRP A 64 -3.52 -5.03 2.24
CA TRP A 64 -4.71 -4.64 3.00
C TRP A 64 -5.85 -5.65 2.86
N ASP A 65 -5.94 -6.33 1.72
CA ASP A 65 -6.89 -7.41 1.43
C ASP A 65 -6.44 -8.79 1.94
N GLY A 66 -5.24 -8.88 2.53
CA GLY A 66 -4.67 -10.11 3.08
C GLY A 66 -3.84 -10.96 2.12
N ASP A 67 -3.65 -10.52 0.87
CA ASP A 67 -2.79 -11.18 -0.12
C ASP A 67 -1.32 -10.72 0.03
N ALA A 68 -0.67 -11.22 1.08
CA ALA A 68 0.73 -10.90 1.37
C ALA A 68 1.71 -11.36 0.27
N VAL A 69 1.41 -12.46 -0.44
CA VAL A 69 2.28 -12.98 -1.50
C VAL A 69 2.29 -12.01 -2.69
N ARG A 70 1.12 -11.60 -3.16
CA ARG A 70 1.03 -10.60 -4.24
C ARG A 70 1.64 -9.26 -3.80
N ALA A 71 1.41 -8.86 -2.55
CA ALA A 71 2.00 -7.64 -2.02
C ALA A 71 3.54 -7.67 -2.08
N SER A 72 4.18 -8.75 -1.63
CA SER A 72 5.65 -8.90 -1.68
C SER A 72 6.21 -8.79 -3.10
N VAL A 73 5.61 -9.49 -4.08
CA VAL A 73 6.05 -9.42 -5.48
C VAL A 73 5.94 -8.01 -6.06
N LEU A 74 4.88 -7.27 -5.71
CA LEU A 74 4.68 -5.91 -6.18
C LEU A 74 5.64 -4.91 -5.51
N VAL A 75 5.96 -5.10 -4.23
CA VAL A 75 6.98 -4.31 -3.51
C VAL A 75 8.36 -4.52 -4.10
N GLU A 76 8.76 -5.77 -4.33
CA GLU A 76 10.05 -6.10 -4.95
C GLU A 76 10.22 -5.38 -6.29
N ARG A 77 9.22 -5.46 -7.17
CA ARG A 77 9.22 -4.75 -8.46
C ARG A 77 9.25 -3.23 -8.31
N ALA A 78 8.65 -2.68 -7.27
CA ALA A 78 8.69 -1.24 -7.01
C ALA A 78 10.10 -0.80 -6.59
N LEU A 79 10.75 -1.56 -5.70
CA LEU A 79 12.10 -1.30 -5.21
C LEU A 79 13.17 -1.56 -6.27
N ASP A 80 12.97 -2.52 -7.17
CA ASP A 80 13.83 -2.70 -8.35
C ASP A 80 13.85 -1.46 -9.27
N GLN A 81 12.74 -0.72 -9.33
CA GLN A 81 12.63 0.51 -10.13
C GLN A 81 13.12 1.75 -9.40
N ASP A 82 12.79 1.85 -8.11
CA ASP A 82 13.17 2.97 -7.23
C ASP A 82 13.54 2.43 -5.85
N PRO A 83 14.83 2.10 -5.61
CA PRO A 83 15.29 1.56 -4.33
C PRO A 83 15.05 2.51 -3.15
N GLY A 84 14.83 3.82 -3.40
CA GLY A 84 14.58 4.83 -2.38
C GLY A 84 13.10 5.14 -2.18
N HIS A 85 12.18 4.34 -2.74
CA HIS A 85 10.75 4.57 -2.63
C HIS A 85 10.26 4.29 -1.20
N ARG A 86 10.28 5.33 -0.36
CA ARG A 86 10.04 5.22 1.10
C ARG A 86 8.79 4.44 1.50
N LEU A 87 7.70 4.54 0.73
CA LEU A 87 6.48 3.78 1.05
C LEU A 87 6.64 2.28 0.73
N ALA A 88 7.37 1.92 -0.33
CA ALA A 88 7.68 0.54 -0.64
C ALA A 88 8.60 -0.07 0.42
N GLU A 89 9.63 0.66 0.85
CA GLU A 89 10.52 0.22 1.95
C GLU A 89 9.77 0.03 3.28
N LEU A 90 8.75 0.85 3.55
CA LEU A 90 7.90 0.70 4.72
C LEU A 90 7.04 -0.55 4.63
N LEU A 91 6.44 -0.80 3.46
CA LEU A 91 5.60 -1.96 3.22
C LEU A 91 6.41 -3.26 3.21
N ASP A 92 7.61 -3.25 2.62
CA ASP A 92 8.56 -4.37 2.64
C ASP A 92 8.89 -4.80 4.07
N ARG A 93 9.24 -3.84 4.94
CA ARG A 93 9.50 -4.12 6.36
C ARG A 93 8.28 -4.66 7.09
N ALA A 94 7.08 -4.16 6.78
CA ALA A 94 5.86 -4.67 7.40
C ALA A 94 5.58 -6.11 6.99
N LEU A 95 5.74 -6.44 5.71
CA LEU A 95 5.60 -7.79 5.16
C LEU A 95 6.65 -8.74 5.73
N GLY A 96 7.92 -8.32 5.77
CA GLY A 96 9.03 -9.11 6.33
C GLY A 96 8.89 -9.37 7.83
N ALA A 97 8.24 -8.47 8.57
CA ALA A 97 7.88 -8.67 9.98
C ALA A 97 6.58 -9.46 10.18
N GLY A 98 5.89 -9.86 9.10
CA GLY A 98 4.62 -10.57 9.17
C GLY A 98 3.49 -9.73 9.78
N LEU A 99 3.58 -8.40 9.71
CA LEU A 99 2.56 -7.50 10.27
C LEU A 99 1.31 -7.55 9.40
N PRO A 100 0.18 -8.07 9.91
CA PRO A 100 -1.06 -8.07 9.14
C PRO A 100 -1.75 -6.70 9.28
N PRO A 101 -2.70 -6.38 8.39
CA PRO A 101 -3.52 -5.18 8.53
C PRO A 101 -4.21 -5.09 9.90
N GLY A 102 -4.40 -3.87 10.39
CA GLY A 102 -4.96 -3.62 11.73
C GLY A 102 -6.33 -4.27 11.93
N TRP A 103 -7.16 -4.32 10.89
CA TRP A 103 -8.48 -4.97 10.96
C TRP A 103 -8.41 -6.49 11.11
N VAL A 104 -7.37 -7.14 10.56
CA VAL A 104 -7.13 -8.58 10.70
C VAL A 104 -6.68 -8.88 12.13
N ARG A 105 -5.81 -8.03 12.71
CA ARG A 105 -5.32 -8.17 14.10
C ARG A 105 -6.42 -8.16 15.16
N ARG A 106 -7.61 -7.62 14.87
CA ARG A 106 -8.76 -7.67 15.78
C ARG A 106 -9.41 -9.05 15.86
N ARG A 107 -9.17 -9.92 14.89
CA ARG A 107 -9.78 -11.25 14.78
C ARG A 107 -8.88 -12.36 15.32
N CYS A 108 -7.63 -12.04 15.71
CA CYS A 108 -6.68 -12.92 16.37
C CYS A 108 -6.66 -12.65 17.88
#